data_AF-A0A814VDH4-F1
#
_entry.id   AF-A0A814VDH4-F1
#
_cell.length_a   1.000
_cell.length_b   1.000
_cell.length_c   1.000
_cell.angle_alpha   90.00
_cell.angle_beta   90.00
_cell.angle_gamma   90.00
#
_symmetry.space_group_name_H-M   'P 1'
#
loop_
_entity.id
_entity.type
_entity.pdbx_description
1 polymer ?
#
loop_
_entity_poly.entity_id
_entity_poly.type
_entity_poly.pdbx_seq_one_letter_code
_entity_poly.pdbx_strand_id
1 'polypeptide(L)'
;MKGTKNLYIANSGPVATVVKWRIGASTGTVVAGTVGVPGNSSTQLYSPMGITLDQWYNIYVADRTNNRVQLFCNGSSTGITIAGRGSGGSSISAPYDVKLDSQLNLREKNIKILNFSAQDTKKQALRFYSMSATTASASGDQQPVSLCIAQIEQVRSQLQSDIEMLQSSIQRLQFAQERFGELS
;
A
#
# COMPACT_ATOMS: atom_id res chain seq x y z
N MET A 1 18.05 -5.64 21.81
CA MET A 1 16.78 -4.91 22.01
C MET A 1 15.62 -5.86 21.70
N LYS A 2 14.74 -6.16 22.66
CA LYS A 2 13.55 -7.00 22.41
C LYS A 2 12.58 -6.21 21.52
N GLY A 3 12.69 -6.36 20.21
CA GLY A 3 11.75 -5.75 19.26
C GLY A 3 10.34 -6.19 19.59
N THR A 4 9.43 -5.24 19.75
CA THR A 4 8.01 -5.50 19.97
C THR A 4 7.45 -6.24 18.75
N LYS A 5 7.14 -7.53 18.92
CA LYS A 5 6.50 -8.31 17.87
C LYS A 5 5.07 -7.77 17.66
N ASN A 6 4.68 -7.63 16.39
CA ASN A 6 3.32 -7.28 16.00
C ASN A 6 2.68 -8.47 15.29
N LEU A 7 1.37 -8.63 15.49
CA LEU A 7 0.52 -9.54 14.74
C LEU A 7 -0.29 -8.74 13.72
N TYR A 8 -0.37 -9.22 12.49
CA TYR A 8 -1.23 -8.64 11.47
C TYR A 8 -2.32 -9.66 11.11
N ILE A 9 -3.56 -9.20 11.04
CA ILE A 9 -4.74 -10.05 10.81
C ILE A 9 -5.54 -9.45 9.66
N ALA A 10 -5.79 -10.24 8.62
CA ALA A 10 -6.76 -9.89 7.59
C ALA A 10 -8.16 -10.34 8.02
N ASN A 11 -9.08 -9.40 8.13
CA ASN A 11 -10.48 -9.62 8.44
C ASN A 11 -11.26 -9.74 7.13
N SER A 12 -11.63 -10.96 6.74
CA SER A 12 -12.19 -11.28 5.42
C SER A 12 -13.72 -11.15 5.29
N GLY A 13 -14.42 -10.73 6.34
CA GLY A 13 -15.88 -10.56 6.37
C GLY A 13 -16.36 -9.13 6.07
N PRO A 14 -17.50 -8.68 6.63
CA PRO A 14 -18.10 -7.38 6.32
C PRO A 14 -17.23 -6.17 6.72
N VAL A 15 -16.18 -6.40 7.51
CA VAL A 15 -15.24 -5.34 7.92
C VAL A 15 -14.15 -5.11 6.87
N ALA A 16 -13.71 -6.15 6.14
CA ALA A 16 -12.71 -6.09 5.07
C ALA A 16 -11.47 -5.19 5.37
N THR A 17 -10.73 -5.50 6.44
CA THR A 17 -9.56 -4.72 6.89
C THR A 17 -8.34 -5.59 7.17
N VAL A 18 -7.16 -4.98 7.21
CA VAL A 18 -5.99 -5.54 7.89
C VAL A 18 -5.77 -4.77 9.18
N VAL A 19 -5.65 -5.49 10.30
CA VAL A 19 -5.45 -4.91 11.63
C VAL A 19 -4.10 -5.34 12.18
N LYS A 20 -3.34 -4.36 12.67
CA LYS A 20 -2.07 -4.54 13.37
C LYS A 20 -2.33 -4.53 14.88
N TRP A 21 -1.84 -5.56 15.55
CA TRP A 21 -1.86 -5.69 17.00
C TRP A 21 -0.45 -5.77 17.53
N ARG A 22 -0.16 -5.01 18.58
CA ARG A 22 1.04 -5.29 19.38
C ARG A 22 0.76 -6.53 20.23
N ILE A 23 1.71 -7.46 20.31
CA ILE A 23 1.54 -8.63 21.18
C ILE A 23 1.32 -8.18 22.63
N GLY A 24 0.21 -8.64 23.22
CA GLY A 24 -0.23 -8.25 24.57
C GLY A 24 -1.09 -6.98 24.64
N ALA A 25 -1.40 -6.33 23.51
CA ALA A 25 -2.34 -5.21 23.49
C ALA A 25 -3.80 -5.69 23.53
N SER A 26 -4.68 -4.85 24.09
CA SER A 26 -6.14 -5.06 24.14
C SER A 26 -6.87 -4.50 22.93
N THR A 27 -6.20 -3.69 22.10
CA THR A 27 -6.76 -3.11 20.88
C THR A 27 -5.76 -3.18 19.72
N GLY A 28 -6.31 -3.23 18.51
CA GLY A 28 -5.56 -3.17 17.26
C GLY A 28 -5.82 -1.89 16.50
N THR A 29 -4.93 -1.58 15.57
CA THR A 29 -5.04 -0.44 14.65
C THR A 29 -5.27 -0.93 13.24
N VAL A 30 -6.26 -0.38 12.54
CA VAL A 30 -6.49 -0.68 11.12
C VAL A 30 -5.36 -0.06 10.31
N VAL A 31 -4.72 -0.87 9.48
CA VAL A 31 -3.55 -0.48 8.66
C VAL A 31 -3.78 -0.69 7.16
N ALA A 32 -4.89 -1.31 6.77
CA ALA A 32 -5.38 -1.36 5.39
C ALA A 32 -6.89 -1.62 5.38
N GLY A 33 -7.57 -1.11 4.34
CA GLY A 33 -9.02 -1.21 4.19
C GLY A 33 -9.80 -0.19 5.04
N THR A 34 -11.07 0.03 4.68
CA THR A 34 -11.99 0.91 5.40
C THR A 34 -12.97 0.06 6.20
N VAL A 35 -13.05 0.29 7.52
CA VAL A 35 -13.89 -0.48 8.44
C VAL A 35 -15.35 -0.45 8.00
N GLY A 36 -15.93 -1.64 7.78
CA GLY A 36 -17.36 -1.78 7.51
C GLY A 36 -17.79 -1.35 6.11
N VAL A 37 -16.83 -1.05 5.22
CA VAL A 37 -17.10 -0.63 3.85
C VAL A 37 -16.29 -1.49 2.86
N PRO A 38 -16.65 -2.78 2.66
CA PRO A 38 -16.04 -3.59 1.63
C PRO A 38 -16.28 -2.99 0.25
N GLY A 39 -15.27 -3.03 -0.62
CA GLY A 39 -15.37 -2.44 -1.95
C GLY A 39 -14.06 -2.53 -2.73
N ASN A 40 -14.01 -1.86 -3.87
CA ASN A 40 -12.91 -1.95 -4.84
C ASN A 40 -12.14 -0.64 -5.01
N SER A 41 -12.42 0.39 -4.22
CA SER A 41 -11.64 1.63 -4.23
C SER A 41 -10.20 1.37 -3.75
N SER A 42 -9.33 2.37 -3.86
CA SER A 42 -7.94 2.29 -3.35
C SER A 42 -7.88 2.16 -1.83
N THR A 43 -8.86 2.67 -1.09
CA THR A 43 -8.91 2.59 0.38
C THR A 43 -9.75 1.41 0.90
N GLN A 44 -10.36 0.65 0.00
CA GLN A 44 -11.24 -0.48 0.33
C GLN A 44 -10.62 -1.80 -0.08
N LEU A 45 -11.05 -2.86 0.61
CA LEU A 45 -10.74 -4.24 0.30
C LEU A 45 -12.03 -5.02 0.19
N TYR A 46 -11.99 -6.20 -0.44
CA TYR A 46 -13.11 -7.11 -0.50
C TYR A 46 -12.65 -8.56 -0.32
N SER A 47 -12.94 -9.08 0.88
CA SER A 47 -12.53 -10.41 1.34
C SER A 47 -11.01 -10.63 1.24
N PRO A 48 -10.19 -9.77 1.89
CA PRO A 48 -8.75 -9.96 1.91
C PRO A 48 -8.38 -11.28 2.57
N MET A 49 -7.46 -12.04 1.98
CA MET A 49 -7.03 -13.34 2.50
C MET A 49 -5.61 -13.25 3.10
N GLY A 50 -4.59 -13.50 2.28
CA GLY A 50 -3.21 -13.49 2.72
C GLY A 50 -2.61 -12.09 2.74
N ILE A 51 -1.65 -11.94 3.65
CA ILE A 51 -0.90 -10.72 3.87
C ILE A 51 0.59 -11.06 3.99
N THR A 52 1.43 -10.15 3.49
CA THR A 52 2.87 -10.16 3.75
C THR A 52 3.37 -8.75 3.89
N LEU A 53 4.50 -8.60 4.58
CA LEU A 53 5.18 -7.32 4.75
C LEU A 53 6.58 -7.37 4.16
N ASP A 54 7.04 -6.23 3.66
CA ASP A 54 8.45 -6.02 3.36
C ASP A 54 9.23 -5.46 4.57
N GLN A 55 10.53 -5.28 4.39
CA GLN A 55 11.43 -4.74 5.42
C GLN A 55 11.12 -3.30 5.85
N TRP A 56 10.32 -2.56 5.06
CA TRP A 56 9.88 -1.20 5.37
C TRP A 56 8.48 -1.16 6.00
N TYR A 57 7.92 -2.34 6.31
CA TYR A 57 6.57 -2.54 6.84
C TYR A 57 5.46 -2.11 5.88
N ASN A 58 5.73 -2.06 4.57
CA ASN A 58 4.64 -1.95 3.59
C ASN A 58 3.86 -3.27 3.56
N ILE A 59 2.54 -3.17 3.42
CA ILE A 59 1.61 -4.28 3.56
C ILE A 59 1.09 -4.66 2.17
N TYR A 60 1.28 -5.91 1.81
CA TYR A 60 0.80 -6.49 0.56
C TYR A 60 -0.39 -7.39 0.90
N VAL A 61 -1.52 -7.14 0.26
CA VAL A 61 -2.80 -7.81 0.57
C VAL A 61 -3.32 -8.51 -0.67
N ALA A 62 -3.58 -9.82 -0.56
CA ALA A 62 -4.38 -10.56 -1.51
C ALA A 62 -5.85 -10.16 -1.35
N ASP A 63 -6.30 -9.24 -2.19
CA ASP A 63 -7.66 -8.72 -2.19
C ASP A 63 -8.54 -9.61 -3.06
N ARG A 64 -8.92 -10.77 -2.48
CA ARG A 64 -9.38 -11.95 -3.21
C ARG A 64 -10.56 -11.69 -4.12
N THR A 65 -11.65 -11.11 -3.59
CA THR A 65 -12.88 -10.91 -4.38
C THR A 65 -12.68 -9.85 -5.45
N ASN A 66 -11.76 -8.91 -5.23
CA ASN A 66 -11.37 -7.91 -6.22
C ASN A 66 -10.32 -8.41 -7.21
N ASN A 67 -9.89 -9.68 -7.14
CA ASN A 67 -8.96 -10.28 -8.10
C ASN A 67 -7.66 -9.49 -8.28
N ARG A 68 -7.15 -8.92 -7.18
CA ARG A 68 -5.98 -8.03 -7.22
C ARG A 68 -5.06 -8.21 -6.02
N VAL A 69 -3.84 -7.70 -6.15
CA VAL A 69 -2.95 -7.47 -5.02
C VAL A 69 -2.81 -5.98 -4.77
N GLN A 70 -3.03 -5.57 -3.53
CA GLN A 70 -2.93 -4.19 -3.07
C GLN A 70 -1.70 -3.99 -2.20
N LEU A 71 -0.98 -2.89 -2.43
CA LEU A 71 0.13 -2.40 -1.62
C LEU A 71 -0.35 -1.22 -0.78
N PHE A 72 -0.27 -1.33 0.54
CA PHE A 72 -0.42 -0.21 1.46
C PHE A 72 0.94 0.16 2.01
N CYS A 73 1.41 1.36 1.67
CA CYS A 73 2.65 1.89 2.21
C CYS A 73 2.53 2.06 3.73
N ASN A 74 3.61 1.88 4.47
CA ASN A 74 3.55 1.96 5.93
C ASN A 74 2.99 3.33 6.38
N GLY A 75 1.89 3.31 7.12
CA GLY A 75 1.17 4.51 7.58
C GLY A 75 0.16 5.10 6.58
N SER A 76 0.08 4.57 5.36
CA SER A 76 -0.92 4.98 4.36
C SER A 76 -2.20 4.13 4.47
N SER A 77 -3.35 4.78 4.40
CA SER A 77 -4.66 4.12 4.27
C SER A 77 -5.08 3.91 2.80
N THR A 78 -4.27 4.40 1.85
CA THR A 78 -4.56 4.33 0.42
C THR A 78 -3.69 3.28 -0.25
N GLY A 79 -4.34 2.25 -0.77
CA GLY A 79 -3.72 1.14 -1.48
C GLY A 79 -3.38 1.48 -2.93
N ILE A 80 -2.28 0.87 -3.40
CA ILE A 80 -1.83 0.89 -4.79
C ILE A 80 -2.01 -0.51 -5.37
N THR A 81 -2.77 -0.65 -6.46
CA THR A 81 -2.87 -1.95 -7.13
C THR A 81 -1.58 -2.25 -7.86
N ILE A 82 -0.92 -3.34 -7.47
CA ILE A 82 0.37 -3.75 -8.03
C ILE A 82 0.27 -5.01 -8.91
N ALA A 83 -0.86 -5.72 -8.88
CA ALA A 83 -1.14 -6.85 -9.76
C ALA A 83 -2.65 -7.13 -9.89
N GLY A 84 -3.06 -7.77 -10.99
CA GLY A 84 -4.43 -8.27 -11.21
C GLY A 84 -5.40 -7.34 -11.96
N ARG A 85 -5.01 -6.10 -12.30
CA ARG A 85 -5.86 -5.14 -13.04
C ARG A 85 -5.76 -5.21 -14.58
N GLY A 86 -4.94 -6.10 -15.14
CA GLY A 86 -4.70 -6.15 -16.58
C GLY A 86 -5.70 -7.02 -17.36
N SER A 87 -5.99 -6.64 -18.61
CA SER A 87 -6.42 -7.57 -19.66
C SER A 87 -5.17 -8.28 -20.24
N GLY A 88 -5.29 -9.56 -20.57
CA GLY A 88 -4.13 -10.41 -20.94
C GLY A 88 -3.46 -11.06 -19.72
N GLY A 89 -2.35 -11.77 -19.94
CA GLY A 89 -1.68 -12.69 -18.98
C GLY A 89 -1.22 -12.13 -17.63
N SER A 90 -1.60 -10.90 -17.28
CA SER A 90 -1.38 -10.23 -16.00
C SER A 90 -2.61 -10.25 -15.08
N SER A 91 -3.66 -10.97 -15.47
CA SER A 91 -4.85 -11.20 -14.65
C SER A 91 -4.58 -12.24 -13.56
N ILE A 92 -5.13 -11.98 -12.37
CA ILE A 92 -5.03 -12.87 -11.22
C ILE A 92 -6.44 -13.16 -10.76
N SER A 93 -6.77 -14.43 -10.53
CA SER A 93 -8.10 -14.82 -10.08
C SER A 93 -8.03 -15.28 -8.64
N ALA A 94 -8.88 -14.69 -7.79
CA ALA A 94 -9.08 -15.04 -6.40
C ALA A 94 -7.76 -15.34 -5.64
N PRO A 95 -6.81 -14.38 -5.57
CA PRO A 95 -5.56 -14.61 -4.86
C PRO A 95 -5.84 -14.95 -3.40
N TYR A 96 -5.24 -16.04 -2.91
CA TYR A 96 -5.35 -16.46 -1.52
C TYR A 96 -4.20 -15.98 -0.67
N ASP A 97 -2.99 -15.91 -1.23
CA ASP A 97 -1.81 -15.51 -0.47
C ASP A 97 -0.86 -14.66 -1.32
N VAL A 98 -0.04 -13.87 -0.62
CA VAL A 98 1.06 -13.09 -1.21
C VAL A 98 2.32 -13.42 -0.42
N LYS A 99 3.41 -13.68 -1.13
CA LYS A 99 4.73 -13.90 -0.53
C LYS A 99 5.76 -13.06 -1.26
N LEU A 100 6.66 -12.46 -0.51
CA LEU A 100 7.79 -11.76 -1.10
C LEU A 100 8.92 -12.77 -1.30
N ASP A 101 9.63 -12.67 -2.43
CA ASP A 101 10.84 -13.45 -2.60
C ASP A 101 11.89 -12.98 -1.59
N SER A 102 12.41 -13.90 -0.78
CA SER A 102 13.40 -13.61 0.25
C SER A 102 14.82 -13.47 -0.31
N GLN A 103 15.03 -13.60 -1.62
CA GLN A 103 16.36 -13.49 -2.20
C GLN A 103 16.85 -12.03 -2.24
N LEU A 104 17.79 -11.76 -1.33
CA LEU A 104 18.89 -10.80 -1.42
C LEU A 104 19.19 -10.41 -2.89
N ASN A 105 18.63 -9.30 -3.36
CA ASN A 105 19.22 -8.50 -4.42
C ASN A 105 18.64 -7.09 -4.34
N LEU A 106 19.50 -6.13 -4.00
CA LEU A 106 19.20 -4.70 -3.89
C LEU A 106 18.81 -4.03 -5.23
N ARG A 107 18.49 -4.80 -6.27
CA ARG A 107 18.22 -4.27 -7.62
C ARG A 107 17.08 -4.95 -8.40
N GLU A 108 16.61 -6.14 -8.01
CA GLU A 108 15.52 -6.83 -8.72
C GLU A 108 14.58 -7.51 -7.72
N LYS A 109 13.65 -6.74 -7.13
CA LYS A 109 12.69 -7.22 -6.13
C LYS A 109 11.36 -7.60 -6.79
N ASN A 110 11.33 -8.76 -7.43
CA ASN A 110 10.12 -9.31 -8.04
C ASN A 110 9.14 -9.84 -6.96
N ILE A 111 7.89 -9.39 -7.00
CA ILE A 111 6.80 -9.95 -6.16
C ILE A 111 6.41 -11.32 -6.73
N LYS A 112 6.53 -12.38 -5.95
CA LYS A 112 6.03 -13.72 -6.32
C LYS A 112 4.62 -13.91 -5.79
N ILE A 113 3.62 -13.79 -6.65
CA ILE A 113 2.23 -14.09 -6.26
C ILE A 113 2.01 -15.59 -6.42
N LEU A 114 1.87 -16.30 -5.30
CA LEU A 114 1.53 -17.72 -5.30
C LEU A 114 0.01 -17.86 -5.32
N ASN A 115 -0.55 -18.15 -6.50
CA ASN A 115 -1.95 -18.53 -6.63
C ASN A 115 -2.14 -19.95 -6.07
N PHE A 116 -2.49 -20.07 -4.79
CA PHE A 116 -2.94 -21.35 -4.24
C PHE A 116 -4.46 -21.45 -4.39
N SER A 117 -4.93 -22.06 -5.48
CA SER A 117 -6.34 -22.48 -5.59
C SER A 117 -6.56 -23.78 -4.80
N ALA A 118 -7.64 -23.86 -4.03
CA ALA A 118 -7.96 -25.00 -3.16
C ALA A 118 -8.24 -26.34 -3.90
N GLN A 119 -8.18 -26.38 -5.24
CA GLN A 119 -8.36 -27.59 -6.04
C GLN A 119 -7.06 -28.19 -6.60
N ASP A 120 -5.91 -27.53 -6.47
CA ASP A 120 -4.66 -27.98 -7.09
C ASP A 120 -3.85 -28.90 -6.18
N THR A 121 -4.33 -30.13 -5.96
CA THR A 121 -3.57 -31.17 -5.23
C THR A 121 -2.57 -31.95 -6.08
N LYS A 122 -2.45 -31.70 -7.40
CA LYS A 122 -1.47 -32.41 -8.25
C LYS A 122 -0.94 -31.53 -9.39
N LYS A 123 0.32 -31.09 -9.26
CA LYS A 123 1.30 -30.88 -10.34
C LYS A 123 0.74 -30.46 -11.71
N GLN A 124 0.84 -29.18 -12.05
CA GLN A 124 1.24 -28.76 -13.41
C GLN A 124 1.74 -27.31 -13.47
N ALA A 125 3.02 -27.19 -13.82
CA ALA A 125 3.72 -26.08 -14.47
C ALA A 125 3.65 -24.66 -13.84
N LEU A 126 4.73 -24.33 -13.11
CA LEU A 126 5.26 -22.97 -13.08
C LEU A 126 5.32 -22.42 -14.51
N ARG A 127 4.44 -21.48 -14.88
CA ARG A 127 4.73 -20.54 -15.95
C ARG A 127 5.38 -19.31 -15.33
N PHE A 128 6.68 -19.21 -15.58
CA PHE A 128 7.53 -18.09 -15.20
C PHE A 128 7.08 -16.84 -15.94
N TYR A 129 6.70 -15.79 -15.22
CA TYR A 129 6.88 -14.42 -15.70
C TYR A 129 8.16 -13.91 -15.05
N SER A 130 9.30 -14.17 -15.69
CA SER A 130 10.50 -13.34 -15.50
C SER A 130 10.39 -12.22 -16.51
N MET A 131 10.10 -11.00 -16.07
CA MET A 131 10.41 -9.83 -16.90
C MET A 131 11.93 -9.65 -16.86
N SER A 132 12.61 -10.23 -17.85
CA SER A 132 14.02 -9.96 -18.11
C SER A 132 14.15 -8.49 -18.48
N ALA A 133 14.96 -7.76 -17.72
CA ALA A 133 15.35 -6.40 -18.03
C ALA A 133 15.99 -6.34 -19.42
N THR A 134 15.23 -5.83 -20.39
CA THR A 134 15.78 -5.33 -21.65
C THR A 134 15.06 -4.03 -21.97
N THR A 135 15.79 -2.93 -21.78
CA THR A 135 15.55 -1.59 -22.31
C THR A 135 14.13 -1.31 -22.81
N ALA A 136 13.23 -0.91 -21.92
CA ALA A 136 12.00 -0.24 -22.30
C ALA A 136 11.86 1.04 -21.47
N SER A 137 12.32 2.13 -22.08
CA SER A 137 11.80 3.46 -21.82
C SER A 137 10.27 3.47 -21.99
N ALA A 138 9.59 4.13 -21.06
CA ALA A 138 8.16 4.45 -21.03
C ALA A 138 7.18 3.35 -20.54
N SER A 139 6.45 3.72 -19.48
CA SER A 139 5.23 3.11 -18.93
C SER A 139 5.34 1.75 -18.21
N GLY A 140 4.94 1.72 -16.93
CA GLY A 140 4.39 0.50 -16.32
C GLY A 140 5.02 0.08 -14.99
N ASP A 141 6.27 -0.33 -14.99
CA ASP A 141 6.83 -1.09 -13.86
C ASP A 141 7.66 -0.22 -12.91
N GLN A 142 6.96 0.59 -12.12
CA GLN A 142 7.56 1.18 -10.94
C GLN A 142 7.61 0.13 -9.82
N GLN A 143 8.81 -0.11 -9.31
CA GLN A 143 9.02 -1.00 -8.16
C GLN A 143 8.08 -0.60 -7.00
N PRO A 144 7.53 -1.55 -6.23
CA PRO A 144 6.62 -1.26 -5.10
C PRO A 144 7.12 -0.15 -4.15
N VAL A 145 8.44 -0.08 -3.95
CA VAL A 145 9.09 0.94 -3.11
C VAL A 145 9.06 2.32 -3.75
N SER A 146 9.24 2.44 -5.07
CA SER A 146 9.18 3.74 -5.76
C SER A 146 7.76 4.30 -5.79
N LEU A 147 6.75 3.43 -5.81
CA LEU A 147 5.34 3.81 -5.66
C LEU A 147 5.05 4.40 -4.27
N CYS A 148 5.59 3.80 -3.20
CA CYS A 148 5.47 4.36 -1.85
C CYS A 148 6.24 5.67 -1.67
N ILE A 149 7.42 5.79 -2.28
CA ILE A 149 8.17 7.06 -2.29
C ILE A 149 7.35 8.15 -2.99
N ALA A 150 6.72 7.85 -4.13
CA ALA A 150 5.88 8.82 -4.83
C ALA A 150 4.70 9.31 -3.98
N GLN A 151 4.04 8.45 -3.20
CA GLN A 151 3.00 8.87 -2.26
C GLN A 151 3.55 9.80 -1.16
N ILE A 152 4.73 9.50 -0.62
CA ILE A 152 5.39 10.35 0.39
C ILE A 152 5.72 11.73 -0.19
N GLU A 153 6.27 11.78 -1.41
CA GLU A 153 6.58 13.04 -2.08
C GLU A 153 5.33 13.86 -2.41
N GLN A 154 4.22 13.21 -2.78
CA GLN A 154 2.94 13.90 -2.97
C GLN A 154 2.44 14.55 -1.67
N VAL A 155 2.49 13.83 -0.55
CA VAL A 155 2.12 14.37 0.77
C VAL A 155 3.05 15.52 1.18
N ARG A 156 4.37 15.37 0.96
CA ARG A 156 5.35 16.43 1.23
C ARG A 156 5.05 17.69 0.42
N SER A 157 4.75 17.54 -0.87
CA SER A 157 4.42 18.68 -1.74
C SER A 157 3.15 19.40 -1.29
N GLN A 158 2.12 18.66 -0.86
CA GLN A 158 0.91 19.27 -0.32
C GLN A 158 1.20 20.07 0.96
N LEU A 159 1.96 19.48 1.89
CA LEU A 159 2.32 20.15 3.14
C LEU A 159 3.14 21.43 2.89
N GLN A 160 4.05 21.40 1.91
CA GLN A 160 4.84 22.56 1.52
C GLN A 160 3.94 23.71 1.02
N SER A 161 2.96 23.39 0.17
CA SER A 161 1.97 24.37 -0.30
C SER A 161 1.12 24.95 0.84
N ASP A 162 0.73 24.12 1.80
CA ASP A 162 -0.08 24.56 2.95
C ASP A 162 0.73 25.51 3.86
N ILE A 163 2.02 25.23 4.08
CA ILE A 163 2.94 26.11 4.82
C ILE A 163 3.06 27.46 4.12
N GLU A 164 3.23 27.48 2.80
CA GLU A 164 3.34 28.71 2.01
C GLU A 164 2.05 29.56 2.09
N MET A 165 0.87 28.93 2.07
CA MET A 165 -0.40 29.63 2.27
C MET A 165 -0.53 30.25 3.66
N LEU A 166 -0.06 29.56 4.69
CA LEU A 166 -0.06 30.06 6.07
C LEU A 166 0.92 31.22 6.23
N GLN A 167 2.13 31.11 5.69
CA GLN A 167 3.12 32.18 5.69
C GLN A 167 2.59 33.44 4.99
N SER A 168 1.95 33.29 3.83
CA SER A 168 1.31 34.40 3.12
C SER A 168 0.18 35.06 3.94
N SER A 169 -0.62 34.26 4.65
CA SER A 169 -1.70 34.77 5.51
C SER A 169 -1.17 35.51 6.73
N ILE A 170 -0.11 35.00 7.37
CA ILE A 170 0.57 35.68 8.49
C ILE A 170 1.14 37.02 8.04
N GLN A 171 1.81 37.06 6.88
CA GLN A 171 2.38 38.30 6.34
C GLN A 171 1.30 39.37 6.11
N ARG A 172 0.14 38.99 5.56
CA ARG A 172 -1.00 39.90 5.39
C ARG A 172 -1.52 40.47 6.72
N LEU A 173 -1.56 39.65 7.77
CA LEU A 173 -2.01 40.08 9.10
C LEU A 173 -1.01 41.03 9.76
N GLN A 174 0.28 40.77 9.62
CA GLN A 174 1.33 41.66 10.13
C GLN A 174 1.25 43.06 9.50
N PHE A 175 1.11 43.12 8.17
CA PHE A 175 0.91 44.40 7.48
C PHE A 175 -0.39 45.12 7.90
N ALA A 176 -1.46 44.36 8.15
CA ALA A 176 -2.72 44.95 8.62
C ALA A 176 -2.58 45.53 10.04
N GLN A 177 -1.80 44.88 10.93
CA GLN A 177 -1.52 45.36 12.28
C GLN A 177 -0.65 46.63 12.26
N GLU A 178 0.42 46.65 11.46
CA GLU A 178 1.29 47.82 11.31
C GLU A 178 0.50 49.04 10.82
N ARG A 179 -0.37 48.84 9.82
CA ARG A 179 -1.23 49.92 9.29
C ARG A 179 -2.29 50.43 10.27
N PHE A 180 -2.75 49.58 11.19
CA PHE A 180 -3.66 50.01 12.27
C PHE A 180 -2.92 50.79 13.36
N GLY A 181 -1.67 50.45 13.66
CA GLY A 181 -0.84 51.14 14.65
C GLY A 181 -0.40 52.54 14.22
N GLU A 182 -0.31 52.82 12.93
CA GLU A 182 -0.02 54.18 12.41
C GLU A 182 -1.24 55.14 12.50
N LEU A 183 -2.44 54.62 12.77
CA LEU A 183 -3.69 55.41 12.84
C LEU A 183 -4.14 55.75 14.28
N SER A 184 -3.41 55.29 15.30
CA SER A 184 -3.65 55.55 16.73
C SER A 184 -2.62 56.49 17.33
#